data_AF-A0A7K1T842-F1
#
_entry.id   AF-A0A7K1T842-F1
#
_cell.length_a   1.000
_cell.length_b   1.000
_cell.length_c   1.000
_cell.angle_alpha   90.00
_cell.angle_beta   90.00
_cell.angle_gamma   90.00
#
_symmetry.space_group_name_H-M   'P 1'
#
loop_
_entity.id
_entity.type
_entity.pdbx_description
1 polymer ?
#
loop_
_entity_poly.entity_id
_entity_poly.type
_entity_poly.pdbx_seq_one_letter_code
_entity_poly.pdbx_strand_id
1 'polypeptide(L)'
;MKLFDVGKVVSSSIGMAAAMSLSSLFLWKSDWLSVPSGAFYGSHGVGIAIGVVVSAVAMLWCTLSRRSLRHFGMGVVPCVALASLLVSGLPMVEGTAQWVLGIAIPVAGSYALVFSWLYVISLRDIEVSLMALLLAWVVSFFARTFFESFTGAAVTLAISTALLAASWILLLAQNRQIDLASPMATCSFADNRVSYIHGLGSFWRSVLYCGAFAFLGGMVRFLSIGTTAMTFVNYGSALAGLFAPIALMLLWRFRTVRYTIDGVFRLAFPLIVVALGALPFAYGTPLVVAAALLYMIYSFLSLSVQILAVQVSHDYGIDPVFCLSFQTLVCVAAQGLGYLLGALAPCGTAFDVSPYAVIALGSVCFLALVLYGTRALHPSRSETSRPIEFLSLARTREGATDPASDGAIDLDADDAIAEEALGDAEQPHYEDKTALRCDLIGRKYALSQREIEVMALVARGRTISSIATELFISDNTVKTHLRRLYQKLDIHKKQELFALINSYVD
;
A
#
# COMPACT_ATOMS: atom_id res chain seq x y z
N MET A 1 -1.21 25.54 14.02
CA MET A 1 -0.67 24.59 13.02
C MET A 1 0.06 23.45 13.74
N LYS A 2 -0.67 22.57 14.45
CA LYS A 2 -0.15 21.28 14.93
C LYS A 2 -0.81 20.20 14.07
N LEU A 3 -0.39 20.09 12.81
CA LEU A 3 -1.13 19.29 11.83
C LEU A 3 -0.82 17.79 11.94
N PHE A 4 0.36 17.38 12.41
CA PHE A 4 0.70 15.97 12.67
C PHE A 4 1.78 15.89 13.74
N ASP A 5 1.89 14.73 14.40
CA ASP A 5 3.08 14.39 15.18
C ASP A 5 4.24 14.11 14.22
N VAL A 6 4.95 15.18 13.85
CA VAL A 6 6.06 15.16 12.89
C VAL A 6 7.14 14.16 13.31
N GLY A 7 7.37 14.01 14.63
CA GLY A 7 8.33 13.04 15.16
C GLY A 7 7.97 11.60 14.80
N LYS A 8 6.68 11.24 14.92
CA LYS A 8 6.17 9.91 14.53
C LYS A 8 6.28 9.63 13.05
N VAL A 9 5.95 10.61 12.19
CA VAL A 9 6.07 10.49 10.74
C VAL A 9 7.52 10.27 10.35
N VAL A 10 8.43 11.13 10.82
CA VAL A 10 9.86 11.08 10.48
C VAL A 10 10.48 9.77 10.95
N SER A 11 10.26 9.38 12.21
CA SER A 11 10.84 8.14 12.75
C SER A 11 10.35 6.89 12.00
N SER A 12 9.05 6.81 11.69
CA SER A 12 8.51 5.67 10.92
C SER A 12 9.03 5.64 9.48
N SER A 13 9.19 6.82 8.87
CA SER A 13 9.70 6.94 7.51
C SER A 13 11.16 6.51 7.39
N ILE A 14 12.00 6.91 8.37
CA ILE A 14 13.42 6.53 8.40
C ILE A 14 13.56 5.01 8.56
N GLY A 15 12.81 4.40 9.48
CA GLY A 15 12.85 2.96 9.72
C GLY A 15 12.42 2.13 8.50
N MET A 16 11.33 2.54 7.86
CA MET A 16 10.84 1.94 6.61
C MET A 16 11.83 2.15 5.45
N ALA A 17 12.39 3.35 5.31
CA ALA A 17 13.38 3.65 4.29
C ALA A 17 14.66 2.81 4.44
N ALA A 18 15.11 2.58 5.68
CA ALA A 18 16.21 1.67 5.98
C ALA A 18 15.89 0.23 5.56
N ALA A 19 14.67 -0.26 5.83
CA ALA A 19 14.24 -1.59 5.41
C ALA A 19 14.16 -1.73 3.88
N MET A 20 13.60 -0.74 3.18
CA MET A 20 13.54 -0.70 1.71
C MET A 20 14.94 -0.65 1.08
N SER A 21 15.84 0.15 1.66
CA SER A 21 17.23 0.27 1.21
C SER A 21 18.00 -1.03 1.43
N LEU A 22 17.77 -1.71 2.54
CA LEU A 22 18.35 -3.03 2.83
C LEU A 22 17.88 -4.08 1.83
N SER A 23 16.57 -4.15 1.57
CA SER A 23 16.00 -5.06 0.55
C SER A 23 16.60 -4.79 -0.83
N SER A 24 16.78 -3.52 -1.16
CA SER A 24 17.49 -3.09 -2.36
C SER A 24 18.94 -3.60 -2.37
N LEU A 25 19.74 -3.34 -1.34
CA LEU A 25 21.15 -3.78 -1.31
C LEU A 25 21.32 -5.28 -1.57
N PHE A 26 20.46 -6.12 -0.97
CA PHE A 26 20.50 -7.55 -1.23
C PHE A 26 20.06 -7.94 -2.66
N LEU A 27 19.02 -7.28 -3.18
CA LEU A 27 18.52 -7.58 -4.53
C LEU A 27 19.43 -7.07 -5.64
N TRP A 28 20.18 -5.98 -5.42
CA TRP A 28 20.91 -5.28 -6.48
C TRP A 28 22.43 -5.39 -6.40
N LYS A 29 22.98 -5.71 -5.23
CA LYS A 29 24.43 -5.76 -5.00
C LYS A 29 24.88 -7.11 -4.48
N SER A 30 24.14 -8.20 -4.69
CA SER A 30 24.47 -9.56 -4.21
C SER A 30 25.85 -10.11 -4.60
N ASP A 31 26.57 -9.47 -5.52
CA ASP A 31 27.82 -9.98 -6.11
C ASP A 31 28.99 -10.09 -5.12
N TRP A 32 28.85 -9.57 -3.90
CA TRP A 32 29.86 -9.72 -2.83
C TRP A 32 29.76 -11.04 -2.05
N LEU A 33 28.73 -11.87 -2.29
CA LEU A 33 28.62 -13.22 -1.76
C LEU A 33 28.58 -14.19 -2.93
N SER A 34 29.49 -15.17 -2.95
CA SER A 34 29.63 -16.14 -4.03
C SER A 34 28.32 -16.91 -4.24
N VAL A 35 27.62 -16.61 -5.33
CA VAL A 35 26.47 -17.42 -5.76
C VAL A 35 27.02 -18.75 -6.27
N PRO A 36 26.46 -19.91 -5.85
CA PRO A 36 26.90 -21.19 -6.36
C PRO A 36 26.89 -21.23 -7.89
N SER A 37 28.02 -21.61 -8.49
CA SER A 37 28.19 -21.76 -9.93
C SER A 37 27.17 -22.77 -10.47
N GLY A 38 26.32 -22.37 -11.42
CA GLY A 38 25.33 -23.23 -12.08
C GLY A 38 23.86 -22.96 -11.71
N ALA A 39 23.57 -21.96 -10.87
CA ALA A 39 22.19 -21.51 -10.69
C ALA A 39 21.66 -20.92 -12.01
N PHE A 40 20.66 -21.57 -12.62
CA PHE A 40 19.98 -21.12 -13.85
C PHE A 40 19.43 -19.67 -13.72
N TYR A 41 19.23 -19.23 -12.48
CA TYR A 41 18.91 -17.88 -12.08
C TYR A 41 20.14 -17.27 -11.39
N GLY A 42 20.76 -16.26 -12.01
CA GLY A 42 21.71 -15.40 -11.28
C GLY A 42 21.08 -14.84 -9.99
N SER A 43 21.88 -14.17 -9.17
CA SER A 43 21.47 -13.63 -7.86
C SER A 43 20.11 -12.92 -7.83
N HIS A 44 19.79 -12.14 -8.87
CA HIS A 44 18.50 -11.46 -9.01
C HIS A 44 17.29 -12.40 -9.05
N GLY A 45 17.38 -13.50 -9.81
CA GLY A 45 16.27 -14.43 -9.97
C GLY A 45 15.96 -15.18 -8.68
N VAL A 46 16.99 -15.47 -7.88
CA VAL A 46 16.79 -16.08 -6.56
C VAL A 46 16.14 -15.10 -5.59
N GLY A 47 16.53 -13.82 -5.60
CA GLY A 47 15.87 -12.80 -4.80
C GLY A 47 14.38 -12.66 -5.11
N ILE A 48 14.00 -12.78 -6.38
CA ILE A 48 12.60 -12.82 -6.82
C ILE A 48 11.89 -14.08 -6.27
N ALA A 49 12.51 -15.26 -6.41
CA ALA A 49 11.92 -16.51 -5.92
C ALA A 49 11.67 -16.47 -4.39
N ILE A 50 12.65 -15.99 -3.62
CA ILE A 50 12.49 -15.78 -2.17
C ILE A 50 11.36 -14.79 -1.89
N GLY A 51 11.30 -13.68 -2.63
CA GLY A 51 10.23 -12.68 -2.50
C GLY A 51 8.83 -13.27 -2.73
N VAL A 52 8.66 -14.14 -3.74
CA VAL A 52 7.40 -14.87 -3.98
C VAL A 52 7.04 -15.74 -2.77
N VAL A 53 7.98 -16.55 -2.29
CA VAL A 53 7.75 -17.46 -1.17
C VAL A 53 7.39 -16.68 0.10
N VAL A 54 8.16 -15.65 0.43
CA VAL A 54 7.93 -14.84 1.64
C VAL A 54 6.60 -14.09 1.58
N SER A 55 6.23 -13.54 0.42
CA SER A 55 4.96 -12.85 0.25
C SER A 55 3.77 -13.82 0.34
N ALA A 56 3.89 -15.01 -0.27
CA ALA A 56 2.86 -16.05 -0.17
C ALA A 56 2.69 -16.56 1.26
N VAL A 57 3.81 -16.83 1.95
CA VAL A 57 3.81 -17.25 3.36
C VAL A 57 3.22 -16.16 4.23
N ALA A 58 3.60 -14.88 4.06
CA ALA A 58 3.02 -13.77 4.82
C ALA A 58 1.51 -13.67 4.60
N MET A 59 1.05 -13.75 3.35
CA MET A 59 -0.37 -13.68 3.02
C MET A 59 -1.17 -14.84 3.64
N LEU A 60 -0.65 -16.08 3.55
CA LEU A 60 -1.26 -17.26 4.17
C LEU A 60 -1.25 -17.15 5.70
N TRP A 61 -0.16 -16.67 6.29
CA TRP A 61 -0.03 -16.55 7.74
C TRP A 61 -1.02 -15.53 8.33
N CYS A 62 -1.32 -14.45 7.59
CA CYS A 62 -2.38 -13.51 7.96
C CYS A 62 -3.77 -14.17 8.06
N THR A 63 -4.01 -15.24 7.29
CA THR A 63 -5.27 -16.01 7.36
C THR A 63 -5.32 -17.01 8.52
N LEU A 64 -4.16 -17.45 9.02
CA LEU A 64 -4.04 -18.52 10.03
C LEU A 64 -3.81 -18.01 11.47
N SER A 65 -2.82 -17.12 11.71
CA SER A 65 -2.44 -16.72 13.08
C SER A 65 -1.72 -15.36 13.17
N ARG A 66 -2.45 -14.34 13.61
CA ARG A 66 -2.01 -12.92 13.62
C ARG A 66 -1.11 -12.53 14.77
N ARG A 67 -1.46 -12.96 16.00
CA ARG A 67 -0.64 -12.68 17.19
C ARG A 67 0.75 -13.28 16.99
N SER A 68 0.83 -14.44 16.33
CA SER A 68 2.08 -15.06 15.92
C SER A 68 2.81 -14.21 14.88
N LEU A 69 2.15 -13.73 13.80
CA LEU A 69 2.85 -12.94 12.77
C LEU A 69 3.52 -11.67 13.30
N ARG A 70 2.84 -10.94 14.20
CA ARG A 70 3.42 -9.72 14.79
C ARG A 70 4.62 -10.04 15.67
N HIS A 71 4.48 -10.99 16.60
CA HIS A 71 5.57 -11.35 17.52
C HIS A 71 6.73 -12.03 16.78
N PHE A 72 6.42 -12.90 15.82
CA PHE A 72 7.42 -13.61 15.02
C PHE A 72 8.12 -12.67 14.03
N GLY A 73 7.35 -11.88 13.28
CA GLY A 73 7.87 -10.94 12.28
C GLY A 73 8.67 -9.78 12.88
N MET A 74 8.26 -9.25 14.04
CA MET A 74 8.97 -8.13 14.69
C MET A 74 10.02 -8.59 15.70
N GLY A 75 9.87 -9.77 16.30
CA GLY A 75 10.78 -10.27 17.34
C GLY A 75 11.82 -11.24 16.78
N VAL A 76 11.38 -12.29 16.08
CA VAL A 76 12.23 -13.43 15.72
C VAL A 76 12.93 -13.24 14.38
N VAL A 77 12.21 -12.82 13.35
CA VAL A 77 12.75 -12.74 11.99
C VAL A 77 13.96 -11.80 11.89
N PRO A 78 13.96 -10.59 12.47
CA PRO A 78 15.13 -9.71 12.41
C PRO A 78 16.32 -10.25 13.21
N CYS A 79 16.06 -10.93 14.35
CA CYS A 79 17.12 -11.62 15.10
C CYS A 79 17.81 -12.67 14.24
N VAL A 80 17.02 -13.54 13.60
CA VAL A 80 17.52 -14.65 12.79
C VAL A 80 18.28 -14.13 11.58
N ALA A 81 17.75 -13.11 10.90
CA ALA A 81 18.43 -12.48 9.77
C ALA A 81 19.74 -11.80 10.16
N LEU A 82 19.78 -11.14 11.33
CA LEU A 82 21.00 -10.49 11.82
C LEU A 82 22.05 -11.52 12.24
N ALA A 83 21.64 -12.57 12.95
CA ALA A 83 22.50 -13.67 13.32
C ALA A 83 23.05 -14.40 12.08
N SER A 84 22.21 -14.70 11.09
CA SER A 84 22.66 -15.37 9.87
C SER A 84 23.67 -14.54 9.11
N LEU A 85 23.45 -13.21 9.03
CA LEU A 85 24.35 -12.30 8.36
C LEU A 85 25.71 -12.21 9.07
N LEU A 86 25.73 -12.13 10.41
CA LEU A 86 26.97 -12.15 11.19
C LEU A 86 27.75 -13.46 11.01
N VAL A 87 27.06 -14.60 11.05
CA VAL A 87 27.68 -15.92 10.86
C VAL A 87 28.22 -16.06 9.43
N SER A 88 27.53 -15.51 8.42
CA SER A 88 27.98 -15.54 7.03
C SER A 88 29.29 -14.79 6.77
N GLY A 89 29.67 -13.88 7.67
CA GLY A 89 30.93 -13.15 7.61
C GLY A 89 32.13 -13.89 8.21
N LEU A 90 31.92 -15.07 8.82
CA LEU A 90 33.01 -15.85 9.40
C LEU A 90 33.82 -16.56 8.32
N PRO A 91 35.16 -16.58 8.43
CA PRO A 91 36.03 -17.21 7.42
C PRO A 91 35.84 -18.74 7.31
N MET A 92 35.16 -19.36 8.27
CA MET A 92 34.85 -20.81 8.28
C MET A 92 33.61 -21.15 7.45
N VAL A 93 32.84 -20.15 7.00
CA VAL A 93 31.56 -20.35 6.31
C VAL A 93 31.76 -20.05 4.82
N GLU A 94 31.81 -21.11 4.01
CA GLU A 94 32.07 -21.02 2.58
C GLU A 94 31.00 -21.73 1.75
N GLY A 95 30.98 -21.44 0.45
CA GLY A 95 30.13 -22.11 -0.53
C GLY A 95 28.63 -21.93 -0.29
N THR A 96 27.87 -23.02 -0.35
CA THR A 96 26.40 -22.99 -0.26
C THR A 96 25.91 -22.52 1.11
N ALA A 97 26.63 -22.82 2.19
CA ALA A 97 26.28 -22.36 3.53
C ALA A 97 26.37 -20.84 3.65
N GLN A 98 27.44 -20.25 3.10
CA GLN A 98 27.64 -18.80 3.07
C GLN A 98 26.52 -18.11 2.27
N TRP A 99 26.12 -18.72 1.16
CA TRP A 99 25.03 -18.22 0.34
C TRP A 99 23.68 -18.24 1.08
N VAL A 100 23.32 -19.34 1.74
CA VAL A 100 22.06 -19.44 2.50
C VAL A 100 22.03 -18.44 3.64
N LEU A 101 23.11 -18.36 4.42
CA LEU A 101 23.20 -17.52 5.61
C LEU A 101 23.33 -16.02 5.28
N GLY A 102 24.06 -15.69 4.20
CA GLY A 102 24.37 -14.31 3.81
C GLY A 102 23.40 -13.70 2.80
N ILE A 103 22.71 -14.49 1.99
CA ILE A 103 21.72 -14.00 1.00
C ILE A 103 20.32 -14.50 1.31
N ALA A 104 20.08 -15.81 1.37
CA ALA A 104 18.71 -16.33 1.37
C ALA A 104 17.91 -15.89 2.61
N ILE A 105 18.48 -16.09 3.81
CA ILE A 105 17.83 -15.70 5.06
C ILE A 105 17.73 -14.17 5.19
N PRO A 106 18.78 -13.37 4.92
CA PRO A 106 18.68 -11.91 5.00
C PRO A 106 17.72 -11.28 3.99
N VAL A 107 17.63 -11.82 2.76
CA VAL A 107 16.62 -11.38 1.78
C VAL A 107 15.23 -11.64 2.35
N ALA A 108 14.95 -12.84 2.85
CA ALA A 108 13.65 -13.15 3.46
C ALA A 108 13.35 -12.25 4.66
N GLY A 109 14.34 -12.01 5.51
CA GLY A 109 14.26 -11.08 6.63
C GLY A 109 13.95 -9.65 6.20
N SER A 110 14.54 -9.17 5.10
CA SER A 110 14.29 -7.82 4.57
C SER A 110 12.84 -7.64 4.12
N TYR A 111 12.25 -8.63 3.43
CA TYR A 111 10.83 -8.58 3.03
C TYR A 111 9.91 -8.59 4.24
N ALA A 112 10.16 -9.47 5.21
CA ALA A 112 9.38 -9.53 6.45
C ALA A 112 9.47 -8.23 7.27
N LEU A 113 10.64 -7.59 7.26
CA LEU A 113 10.86 -6.31 7.92
C LEU A 113 10.07 -5.18 7.23
N VAL A 114 10.06 -5.14 5.90
CA VAL A 114 9.23 -4.20 5.12
C VAL A 114 7.75 -4.40 5.42
N PHE A 115 7.25 -5.64 5.45
CA PHE A 115 5.86 -5.91 5.84
C PHE A 115 5.55 -5.47 7.28
N SER A 116 6.48 -5.69 8.20
CA SER A 116 6.33 -5.26 9.60
C SER A 116 6.27 -3.74 9.72
N TRP A 117 7.10 -3.01 8.97
CA TRP A 117 7.04 -1.54 8.94
C TRP A 117 5.74 -1.03 8.34
N LEU A 118 5.30 -1.60 7.23
CA LEU A 118 4.04 -1.21 6.62
C LEU A 118 2.84 -1.50 7.52
N TYR A 119 2.87 -2.58 8.30
CA TYR A 119 1.87 -2.85 9.34
C TYR A 119 1.84 -1.72 10.37
N VAL A 120 2.99 -1.37 10.96
CA VAL A 120 3.08 -0.29 11.97
C VAL A 120 2.64 1.06 11.41
N ILE A 121 3.03 1.37 10.18
CA ILE A 121 2.63 2.63 9.51
C ILE A 121 1.13 2.64 9.27
N SER A 122 0.54 1.53 8.83
CA SER A 122 -0.89 1.46 8.49
C SER A 122 -1.79 1.56 9.70
N LEU A 123 -1.37 1.10 10.87
CA LEU A 123 -2.16 1.17 12.12
C LEU A 123 -2.32 2.60 12.69
N ARG A 124 -1.74 3.61 12.05
CA ARG A 124 -1.92 5.00 12.42
C ARG A 124 -3.09 5.60 11.66
N ASP A 125 -3.41 6.85 11.97
CA ASP A 125 -4.34 7.63 11.17
C ASP A 125 -3.92 7.64 9.70
N ILE A 126 -4.88 7.51 8.80
CA ILE A 126 -4.68 7.42 7.35
C ILE A 126 -3.73 8.50 6.81
N GLU A 127 -3.87 9.74 7.28
CA GLU A 127 -3.03 10.86 6.84
C GLU A 127 -1.56 10.69 7.25
N VAL A 128 -1.32 10.25 8.50
CA VAL A 128 0.01 9.94 9.03
C VAL A 128 0.63 8.76 8.29
N SER A 129 -0.17 7.72 8.00
CA SER A 129 0.27 6.55 7.24
C SER A 129 0.72 6.92 5.83
N LEU A 130 -0.09 7.71 5.11
CA LEU A 130 0.22 8.15 3.75
C LEU A 130 1.44 9.06 3.71
N MET A 131 1.55 10.01 4.65
CA MET A 131 2.71 10.89 4.76
C MET A 131 3.99 10.10 5.07
N ALA A 132 3.93 9.16 6.01
CA ALA A 132 5.09 8.33 6.35
C ALA A 132 5.51 7.43 5.18
N LEU A 133 4.56 6.88 4.42
CA LEU A 133 4.84 6.07 3.24
C LEU A 133 5.50 6.89 2.13
N LEU A 134 4.94 8.07 1.80
CA LEU A 134 5.49 8.97 0.78
C LEU A 134 6.90 9.44 1.16
N LEU A 135 7.10 9.84 2.42
CA LEU A 135 8.41 10.27 2.91
C LEU A 135 9.41 9.10 2.96
N ALA A 136 8.98 7.88 3.31
CA ALA A 136 9.85 6.70 3.29
C ALA A 136 10.41 6.43 1.89
N TRP A 137 9.61 6.55 0.83
CA TRP A 137 10.08 6.41 -0.54
C TRP A 137 11.15 7.45 -0.90
N VAL A 138 10.94 8.73 -0.54
CA VAL A 138 11.92 9.80 -0.73
C VAL A 138 13.23 9.52 0.04
N VAL A 139 13.13 9.19 1.32
CA VAL A 139 14.31 8.91 2.16
C VAL A 139 15.04 7.66 1.66
N SER A 140 14.31 6.65 1.17
CA SER A 140 14.92 5.42 0.63
C SER A 140 15.77 5.68 -0.61
N PHE A 141 15.41 6.67 -1.44
CA PHE A 141 16.23 7.08 -2.58
C PHE A 141 17.61 7.58 -2.13
N PHE A 142 17.64 8.51 -1.16
CA PHE A 142 18.88 9.06 -0.64
C PHE A 142 19.71 8.02 0.11
N ALA A 143 19.06 7.19 0.94
CA ALA A 143 19.73 6.11 1.63
C ALA A 143 20.35 5.11 0.65
N ARG A 144 19.59 4.67 -0.36
CA ARG A 144 20.07 3.75 -1.40
C ARG A 144 21.26 4.33 -2.15
N THR A 145 21.15 5.55 -2.67
CA THR A 145 22.25 6.20 -3.41
C THR A 145 23.50 6.40 -2.55
N PHE A 146 23.33 6.75 -1.28
CA PHE A 146 24.43 6.87 -0.32
C PHE A 146 25.12 5.53 -0.07
N PHE A 147 24.38 4.48 0.28
CA PHE A 147 24.97 3.17 0.59
C PHE A 147 25.52 2.45 -0.65
N GLU A 148 24.94 2.69 -1.82
CA GLU A 148 25.45 2.15 -3.09
C GLU A 148 26.84 2.67 -3.43
N SER A 149 27.19 3.89 -3.00
CA SER A 149 28.50 4.51 -3.26
C SER A 149 29.69 3.78 -2.62
N PHE A 150 29.46 2.99 -1.56
CA PHE A 150 30.51 2.25 -0.87
C PHE A 150 30.76 0.89 -1.52
N THR A 151 31.99 0.58 -1.92
CA THR A 151 32.34 -0.71 -2.55
C THR A 151 33.11 -1.62 -1.60
N GLY A 152 32.95 -2.94 -1.75
CA GLY A 152 33.67 -3.96 -0.98
C GLY A 152 32.74 -4.88 -0.20
N ALA A 153 33.11 -6.16 -0.10
CA ALA A 153 32.29 -7.19 0.54
C ALA A 153 32.11 -6.93 2.05
N ALA A 154 33.21 -6.67 2.76
CA ALA A 154 33.17 -6.38 4.19
C ALA A 154 32.34 -5.11 4.51
N VAL A 155 32.47 -4.08 3.68
CA VAL A 155 31.71 -2.82 3.84
C VAL A 155 30.22 -3.03 3.58
N THR A 156 29.87 -3.78 2.53
CA THR A 156 28.46 -4.07 2.21
C THR A 156 27.81 -4.95 3.27
N LEU A 157 28.55 -5.92 3.82
CA LEU A 157 28.12 -6.72 4.96
C LEU A 157 27.85 -5.81 6.18
N ALA A 158 28.82 -4.96 6.56
CA ALA A 158 28.68 -4.06 7.70
C ALA A 158 27.50 -3.08 7.56
N ILE A 159 27.31 -2.49 6.37
CA ILE A 159 26.16 -1.63 6.06
C ILE A 159 24.85 -2.40 6.20
N SER A 160 24.79 -3.63 5.67
CA SER A 160 23.59 -4.47 5.73
C SER A 160 23.23 -4.84 7.17
N THR A 161 24.22 -5.19 7.99
CA THR A 161 24.02 -5.45 9.43
C THR A 161 23.51 -4.19 10.14
N ALA A 162 24.14 -3.05 9.89
CA ALA A 162 23.80 -1.78 10.54
C ALA A 162 22.39 -1.32 10.17
N LEU A 163 22.01 -1.42 8.89
CA LEU A 163 20.67 -1.07 8.42
C LEU A 163 19.60 -2.01 8.99
N LEU A 164 19.87 -3.31 9.03
CA LEU A 164 18.96 -4.29 9.63
C LEU A 164 18.76 -4.00 11.13
N ALA A 165 19.86 -3.80 11.87
CA ALA A 165 19.82 -3.49 13.29
C ALA A 165 19.09 -2.16 13.57
N ALA A 166 19.43 -1.09 12.85
CA ALA A 166 18.83 0.22 13.02
C ALA A 166 17.31 0.19 12.72
N SER A 167 16.92 -0.43 11.61
CA SER A 167 15.51 -0.57 11.23
C SER A 167 14.75 -1.43 12.25
N TRP A 168 15.36 -2.48 12.79
CA TRP A 168 14.73 -3.33 13.79
C TRP A 168 14.57 -2.63 15.16
N ILE A 169 15.58 -1.90 15.64
CA ILE A 169 15.50 -1.12 16.89
C ILE A 169 14.40 -0.07 16.80
N LEU A 170 14.34 0.67 15.68
CA LEU A 170 13.29 1.65 15.44
C LEU A 170 11.91 0.98 15.38
N LEU A 171 11.79 -0.21 14.79
CA LEU A 171 10.53 -0.95 14.73
C LEU A 171 10.05 -1.34 16.12
N LEU A 172 10.94 -1.82 17.00
CA LEU A 172 10.62 -2.16 18.38
C LEU A 172 10.18 -0.94 19.19
N ALA A 173 10.84 0.21 18.98
CA ALA A 173 10.46 1.47 19.62
C ALA A 173 9.06 1.93 19.19
N GLN A 174 8.76 1.85 17.89
CA GLN A 174 7.46 2.24 17.35
C GLN A 174 6.35 1.26 17.73
N ASN A 175 6.62 -0.05 17.79
CA ASN A 175 5.64 -1.07 18.15
C ASN A 175 5.07 -0.88 19.57
N ARG A 176 5.82 -0.25 20.49
CA ARG A 176 5.34 0.10 21.84
C ARG A 176 4.31 1.23 21.85
N GLN A 177 4.22 2.03 20.79
CA GLN A 177 3.38 3.23 20.70
C GLN A 177 2.09 3.01 19.90
N ILE A 178 1.82 1.77 19.47
CA ILE A 178 0.70 1.45 18.58
C ILE A 178 -0.57 1.20 19.37
N ASP A 179 -1.68 1.75 18.90
CA ASP A 179 -3.00 1.39 19.38
C ASP A 179 -3.45 0.04 18.80
N LEU A 180 -3.51 -0.96 19.67
CA LEU A 180 -3.93 -2.31 19.34
C LEU A 180 -5.44 -2.51 19.41
N ALA A 181 -6.21 -1.51 19.81
CA ALA A 181 -7.68 -1.54 19.82
C ALA A 181 -8.28 -1.27 18.43
N SER A 182 -7.48 -0.76 17.47
CA SER A 182 -7.95 -0.46 16.13
C SER A 182 -8.58 -1.68 15.42
N PRO A 183 -9.61 -1.48 14.58
CA PRO A 183 -10.31 -2.58 13.91
C PRO A 183 -9.35 -3.40 13.05
N MET A 184 -8.38 -2.76 12.39
CA MET A 184 -7.37 -3.46 11.58
C MET A 184 -6.45 -4.35 12.42
N ALA A 185 -6.15 -3.96 13.67
CA ALA A 185 -5.34 -4.77 14.58
C ALA A 185 -6.11 -5.98 15.15
N THR A 186 -7.44 -5.92 15.17
CA THR A 186 -8.31 -6.91 15.83
C THR A 186 -9.07 -7.84 14.86
N CYS A 187 -9.33 -7.44 13.62
CA CYS A 187 -10.29 -8.09 12.71
C CYS A 187 -9.85 -9.43 12.10
N SER A 188 -10.09 -10.61 12.72
CA SER A 188 -9.72 -11.94 12.19
C SER A 188 -10.27 -12.27 10.77
N PHE A 189 -9.54 -13.10 10.01
CA PHE A 189 -10.01 -13.56 8.68
C PHE A 189 -11.19 -14.52 8.83
N ALA A 190 -11.16 -15.36 9.85
CA ALA A 190 -12.25 -16.27 10.20
C ALA A 190 -13.53 -15.49 10.55
N ASP A 191 -13.38 -14.38 11.28
CA ASP A 191 -14.52 -13.61 11.79
C ASP A 191 -15.11 -12.68 10.72
N ASN A 192 -14.26 -12.09 9.85
CA ASN A 192 -14.66 -11.04 8.89
C ASN A 192 -14.32 -11.39 7.43
N ARG A 193 -14.51 -12.64 7.01
CA ARG A 193 -14.21 -13.12 5.63
C ARG A 193 -14.82 -12.23 4.53
N VAL A 194 -16.02 -11.71 4.76
CA VAL A 194 -16.74 -10.85 3.81
C VAL A 194 -15.99 -9.54 3.55
N SER A 195 -15.42 -8.90 4.59
CA SER A 195 -14.61 -7.68 4.45
C SER A 195 -13.32 -7.94 3.68
N TYR A 196 -12.70 -9.10 3.85
CA TYR A 196 -11.52 -9.51 3.08
C TYR A 196 -11.82 -9.70 1.60
N ILE A 197 -12.93 -10.38 1.28
CA ILE A 197 -13.35 -10.60 -0.11
C ILE A 197 -13.69 -9.27 -0.79
N HIS A 198 -14.46 -8.40 -0.14
CA HIS A 198 -14.79 -7.08 -0.69
C HIS A 198 -13.56 -6.17 -0.80
N GLY A 199 -12.70 -6.17 0.22
CA GLY A 199 -11.42 -5.47 0.20
C GLY A 199 -10.61 -5.88 -1.01
N LEU A 200 -10.32 -7.17 -1.18
CA LEU A 200 -9.59 -7.71 -2.34
C LEU A 200 -10.29 -7.39 -3.67
N GLY A 201 -11.61 -7.58 -3.73
CA GLY A 201 -12.47 -7.26 -4.87
C GLY A 201 -12.36 -5.79 -5.32
N SER A 202 -12.09 -4.87 -4.39
CA SER A 202 -12.01 -3.44 -4.68
C SER A 202 -10.73 -2.98 -5.37
N PHE A 203 -9.61 -3.71 -5.23
CA PHE A 203 -8.31 -3.28 -5.77
C PHE A 203 -7.50 -4.35 -6.54
N TRP A 204 -7.96 -5.60 -6.64
CA TRP A 204 -7.22 -6.65 -7.38
C TRP A 204 -6.89 -6.28 -8.83
N ARG A 205 -7.78 -5.55 -9.53
CA ARG A 205 -7.53 -5.05 -10.89
C ARG A 205 -6.32 -4.12 -10.94
N SER A 206 -6.24 -3.19 -9.98
CA SER A 206 -5.11 -2.28 -9.84
C SER A 206 -3.80 -3.03 -9.58
N VAL A 207 -3.86 -4.09 -8.77
CA VAL A 207 -2.71 -4.97 -8.52
C VAL A 207 -2.27 -5.69 -9.79
N LEU A 208 -3.20 -6.23 -10.59
CA LEU A 208 -2.87 -6.88 -11.86
C LEU A 208 -2.28 -5.91 -12.89
N TYR A 209 -2.82 -4.69 -12.98
CA TYR A 209 -2.24 -3.65 -13.82
C TYR A 209 -0.80 -3.33 -13.41
N CYS A 210 -0.53 -3.15 -12.12
CA CYS A 210 0.82 -2.99 -11.60
C CYS A 210 1.71 -4.23 -11.89
N GLY A 211 1.16 -5.44 -11.74
CA GLY A 211 1.82 -6.70 -12.09
C GLY A 211 2.20 -6.80 -13.57
N ALA A 212 1.40 -6.26 -14.48
CA ALA A 212 1.75 -6.19 -15.90
C ALA A 212 3.00 -5.36 -16.17
N PHE A 213 3.16 -4.25 -15.44
CA PHE A 213 4.38 -3.45 -15.48
C PHE A 213 5.56 -4.13 -14.81
N ALA A 214 5.33 -4.88 -13.73
CA ALA A 214 6.36 -5.69 -13.10
C ALA A 214 6.89 -6.77 -14.07
N PHE A 215 5.99 -7.43 -14.81
CA PHE A 215 6.31 -8.40 -15.86
C PHE A 215 7.15 -7.79 -16.98
N LEU A 216 6.72 -6.65 -17.52
CA LEU A 216 7.47 -5.88 -18.52
C LEU A 216 8.88 -5.54 -18.02
N GLY A 217 8.97 -5.07 -16.77
CA GLY A 217 10.24 -4.80 -16.11
C GLY A 217 11.12 -6.06 -16.01
N GLY A 218 10.54 -7.20 -15.67
CA GLY A 218 11.22 -8.50 -15.64
C GLY A 218 11.81 -8.91 -17.00
N MET A 219 11.03 -8.80 -18.08
CA MET A 219 11.48 -9.14 -19.44
C MET A 219 12.65 -8.26 -19.89
N VAL A 220 12.51 -6.94 -19.74
CA VAL A 220 13.54 -5.96 -20.14
C VAL A 220 14.82 -6.11 -19.31
N ARG A 221 14.67 -6.48 -18.04
CA ARG A 221 15.81 -6.66 -17.13
C ARG A 221 16.78 -7.71 -17.63
N PHE A 222 16.30 -8.83 -18.14
CA PHE A 222 17.16 -9.94 -18.59
C PHE A 222 18.15 -9.46 -19.66
N LEU A 223 17.68 -8.69 -20.64
CA LEU A 223 18.54 -8.11 -21.69
C LEU A 223 19.51 -7.05 -21.16
N SER A 224 19.15 -6.40 -20.05
CA SER A 224 19.94 -5.29 -19.50
C SER A 224 21.13 -5.80 -18.68
N ILE A 225 21.13 -7.07 -18.26
CA ILE A 225 22.21 -7.68 -17.46
C ILE A 225 23.54 -7.54 -18.20
N GLY A 226 24.54 -6.96 -17.54
CA GLY A 226 25.90 -6.81 -18.09
C GLY A 226 26.08 -5.68 -19.10
N THR A 227 25.07 -4.82 -19.32
CA THR A 227 25.16 -3.64 -20.21
C THR A 227 25.07 -2.33 -19.42
N THR A 228 25.48 -1.21 -20.03
CA THR A 228 25.29 0.14 -19.46
C THR A 228 23.81 0.47 -19.18
N ALA A 229 22.88 -0.21 -19.88
CA ALA A 229 21.44 -0.03 -19.71
C ALA A 229 20.97 -0.33 -18.27
N MET A 230 21.62 -1.28 -17.57
CA MET A 230 21.24 -1.66 -16.21
C MET A 230 21.36 -0.48 -15.23
N THR A 231 22.43 0.29 -15.35
CA THR A 231 22.68 1.47 -14.53
C THR A 231 21.59 2.52 -14.72
N PHE A 232 21.18 2.78 -15.97
CA PHE A 232 20.09 3.70 -16.28
C PHE A 232 18.73 3.22 -15.78
N VAL A 233 18.45 1.91 -15.88
CA VAL A 233 17.22 1.32 -15.33
C VAL A 233 17.15 1.51 -13.82
N ASN A 234 18.26 1.28 -13.11
CA ASN A 234 18.35 1.46 -11.66
C ASN A 234 18.10 2.92 -11.26
N TYR A 235 18.82 3.86 -11.90
CA TYR A 235 18.66 5.28 -11.61
C TYR A 235 17.28 5.79 -12.03
N GLY A 236 16.74 5.37 -13.17
CA GLY A 236 15.39 5.75 -13.61
C GLY A 236 14.32 5.31 -12.62
N SER A 237 14.37 4.04 -12.19
CA SER A 237 13.46 3.52 -11.16
C SER A 237 13.58 4.28 -9.84
N ALA A 238 14.81 4.63 -9.43
CA ALA A 238 15.08 5.40 -8.23
C ALA A 238 14.55 6.85 -8.32
N LEU A 239 14.75 7.53 -9.46
CA LEU A 239 14.25 8.89 -9.69
C LEU A 239 12.72 8.94 -9.67
N ALA A 240 12.03 7.94 -10.22
CA ALA A 240 10.57 7.85 -10.06
C ALA A 240 10.17 7.71 -8.59
N GLY A 241 10.91 6.91 -7.82
CA GLY A 241 10.73 6.78 -6.37
C GLY A 241 11.00 8.05 -5.56
N LEU A 242 11.70 9.04 -6.14
CA LEU A 242 11.92 10.36 -5.56
C LEU A 242 10.82 11.36 -6.00
N PHE A 243 10.63 11.53 -7.31
CA PHE A 243 9.79 12.61 -7.83
C PHE A 243 8.30 12.33 -7.68
N ALA A 244 7.85 11.09 -7.84
CA ALA A 244 6.44 10.75 -7.70
C ALA A 244 5.87 11.09 -6.31
N PRO A 245 6.48 10.63 -5.18
CA PRO A 245 5.95 10.96 -3.87
C PRO A 245 6.03 12.46 -3.56
N ILE A 246 7.10 13.16 -3.99
CA ILE A 246 7.22 14.61 -3.83
C ILE A 246 6.08 15.32 -4.57
N ALA A 247 5.83 14.96 -5.83
CA ALA A 247 4.73 15.54 -6.61
C ALA A 247 3.37 15.28 -5.94
N LEU A 248 3.13 14.07 -5.44
CA LEU A 248 1.91 13.74 -4.70
C LEU A 248 1.77 14.56 -3.42
N MET A 249 2.83 14.71 -2.62
CA MET A 249 2.83 15.54 -1.40
C MET A 249 2.58 17.02 -1.70
N LEU A 250 3.23 17.56 -2.74
CA LEU A 250 3.05 18.96 -3.16
C LEU A 250 1.62 19.21 -3.66
N LEU A 251 1.07 18.32 -4.48
CA LEU A 251 -0.31 18.42 -4.95
C LEU A 251 -1.31 18.29 -3.78
N TRP A 252 -1.07 17.33 -2.88
CA TRP A 252 -1.91 17.08 -1.71
C TRP A 252 -1.93 18.28 -0.75
N ARG A 253 -0.84 19.06 -0.66
CA ARG A 253 -0.81 20.29 0.15
C ARG A 253 -1.86 21.32 -0.28
N PHE A 254 -2.15 21.41 -1.57
CA PHE A 254 -2.99 22.49 -2.12
C PHE A 254 -4.35 22.04 -2.60
N ARG A 255 -4.53 20.75 -2.97
CA ARG A 255 -5.78 20.24 -3.51
C ARG A 255 -6.07 18.80 -3.09
N THR A 256 -7.35 18.45 -3.12
CA THR A 256 -7.78 17.06 -3.11
C THR A 256 -7.33 16.38 -4.40
N VAL A 257 -6.55 15.31 -4.29
CA VAL A 257 -6.07 14.55 -5.46
C VAL A 257 -6.86 13.26 -5.54
N ARG A 258 -7.53 13.03 -6.66
CA ARG A 258 -8.24 11.78 -6.95
C ARG A 258 -7.84 11.25 -8.31
N TYR A 259 -7.33 10.03 -8.36
CA TYR A 259 -7.03 9.36 -9.63
C TYR A 259 -7.26 7.86 -9.53
N THR A 260 -7.57 7.23 -10.67
CA THR A 260 -7.74 5.78 -10.75
C THR A 260 -6.54 5.15 -11.46
N ILE A 261 -6.07 4.02 -10.94
CA ILE A 261 -4.98 3.25 -11.56
C ILE A 261 -5.39 2.75 -12.95
N ASP A 262 -6.67 2.43 -13.13
CA ASP A 262 -7.22 2.05 -14.44
C ASP A 262 -7.07 3.18 -15.48
N GLY A 263 -7.28 4.45 -15.09
CA GLY A 263 -7.05 5.60 -15.95
C GLY A 263 -5.58 5.78 -16.33
N VAL A 264 -4.68 5.65 -15.35
CA VAL A 264 -3.22 5.71 -15.59
C VAL A 264 -2.78 4.59 -16.54
N PHE A 265 -3.26 3.36 -16.32
CA PHE A 265 -2.95 2.21 -17.16
C PHE A 265 -3.43 2.43 -18.60
N ARG A 266 -4.67 2.90 -18.80
CA ARG A 266 -5.22 3.18 -20.15
C ARG A 266 -4.44 4.26 -20.89
N LEU A 267 -3.94 5.27 -20.18
CA LEU A 267 -3.10 6.32 -20.76
C LEU A 267 -1.71 5.79 -21.14
N ALA A 268 -1.10 4.99 -20.28
CA ALA A 268 0.23 4.45 -20.48
C ALA A 268 0.25 3.33 -21.54
N PHE A 269 -0.79 2.51 -21.62
CA PHE A 269 -0.89 1.33 -22.49
C PHE A 269 -0.53 1.61 -23.97
N PRO A 270 -1.17 2.54 -24.70
CA PRO A 270 -0.87 2.75 -26.11
C PRO A 270 0.57 3.25 -26.31
N LEU A 271 1.06 4.11 -25.43
CA LEU A 271 2.43 4.61 -25.47
C LEU A 271 3.45 3.47 -25.32
N ILE A 272 3.15 2.51 -24.43
CA ILE A 272 4.01 1.35 -24.19
C ILE A 272 3.96 0.38 -25.34
N VAL A 273 2.77 0.10 -25.90
CA VAL A 273 2.65 -0.79 -27.06
C VAL A 273 3.43 -0.22 -28.25
N VAL A 274 3.36 1.10 -28.47
CA VAL A 274 4.17 1.76 -29.50
C VAL A 274 5.66 1.67 -29.18
N ALA A 275 6.08 1.93 -27.94
CA ALA A 275 7.48 1.82 -27.53
C ALA A 275 8.03 0.39 -27.67
N LEU A 276 7.24 -0.63 -27.32
CA LEU A 276 7.58 -2.04 -27.49
C LEU A 276 7.60 -2.44 -28.97
N GLY A 277 6.64 -1.96 -29.77
CA GLY A 277 6.62 -2.20 -31.22
C GLY A 277 7.81 -1.57 -31.95
N ALA A 278 8.33 -0.46 -31.43
CA ALA A 278 9.55 0.18 -31.92
C ALA A 278 10.84 -0.51 -31.43
N LEU A 279 10.77 -1.33 -30.38
CA LEU A 279 11.92 -1.99 -29.73
C LEU A 279 12.83 -2.77 -30.70
N PRO A 280 12.32 -3.55 -31.68
CA PRO A 280 13.16 -4.29 -32.62
C PRO A 280 13.99 -3.40 -33.54
N PHE A 281 13.58 -2.14 -33.71
CA PHE A 281 14.22 -1.14 -34.57
C PHE A 281 15.07 -0.14 -33.76
N ALA A 282 14.95 -0.16 -32.44
CA ALA A 282 15.59 0.76 -31.52
C ALA A 282 16.90 0.17 -30.97
N TYR A 283 18.03 0.58 -31.55
CA TYR A 283 19.36 0.13 -31.11
C TYR A 283 20.06 1.19 -30.24
N GLY A 284 20.75 0.76 -29.18
CA GLY A 284 21.55 1.64 -28.33
C GLY A 284 20.72 2.53 -27.38
N THR A 285 20.94 3.84 -27.39
CA THR A 285 20.35 4.80 -26.45
C THR A 285 18.82 4.78 -26.37
N PRO A 286 18.04 4.68 -27.46
CA PRO A 286 16.58 4.66 -27.39
C PRO A 286 16.02 3.47 -26.59
N LEU A 287 16.68 2.30 -26.64
CA LEU A 287 16.31 1.12 -25.84
C LEU A 287 16.46 1.40 -24.34
N VAL A 288 17.56 2.06 -23.96
CA VAL A 288 17.86 2.41 -22.56
C VAL A 288 16.81 3.38 -22.02
N VAL A 289 16.43 4.38 -22.81
CA VAL A 289 15.41 5.35 -22.45
C VAL A 289 14.04 4.68 -22.28
N ALA A 290 13.65 3.81 -23.21
CA ALA A 290 12.39 3.07 -23.12
C ALA A 290 12.35 2.18 -21.86
N ALA A 291 13.45 1.47 -21.57
CA ALA A 291 13.58 0.64 -20.37
C ALA A 291 13.47 1.48 -19.08
N ALA A 292 14.15 2.62 -19.01
CA ALA A 292 14.08 3.53 -17.87
C ALA A 292 12.65 4.06 -17.66
N LEU A 293 11.97 4.49 -18.72
CA LEU A 293 10.59 4.98 -18.66
C LEU A 293 9.61 3.89 -18.17
N LEU A 294 9.75 2.65 -18.65
CA LEU A 294 8.94 1.53 -18.18
C LEU A 294 9.09 1.29 -16.68
N TYR A 295 10.33 1.32 -16.17
CA TYR A 295 10.61 1.17 -14.75
C TYR A 295 10.15 2.37 -13.93
N MET A 296 10.18 3.59 -14.48
CA MET A 296 9.59 4.76 -13.83
C MET A 296 8.08 4.61 -13.63
N ILE A 297 7.37 4.16 -14.67
CA ILE A 297 5.93 3.91 -14.60
C ILE A 297 5.63 2.78 -13.61
N TYR A 298 6.41 1.71 -13.63
CA TYR A 298 6.28 0.62 -12.65
C TYR A 298 6.47 1.11 -11.22
N SER A 299 7.53 1.89 -10.94
CA SER A 299 7.78 2.45 -9.61
C SER A 299 6.63 3.33 -9.14
N PHE A 300 6.08 4.19 -10.02
CA PHE A 300 4.90 5.00 -9.73
C PHE A 300 3.68 4.14 -9.40
N LEU A 301 3.36 3.17 -10.25
CA LEU A 301 2.21 2.27 -10.03
C LEU A 301 2.37 1.43 -8.76
N SER A 302 3.58 0.97 -8.45
CA SER A 302 3.88 0.23 -7.22
C SER A 302 3.60 1.07 -5.97
N LEU A 303 4.06 2.33 -5.96
CA LEU A 303 3.74 3.30 -4.89
C LEU A 303 2.22 3.55 -4.81
N SER A 304 1.56 3.80 -5.95
CA SER A 304 0.11 4.02 -6.01
C SER A 304 -0.69 2.84 -5.45
N VAL A 305 -0.32 1.60 -5.79
CA VAL A 305 -1.01 0.42 -5.26
C VAL A 305 -0.71 0.22 -3.77
N GLN A 306 0.51 0.54 -3.29
CA GLN A 306 0.82 0.51 -1.85
C GLN A 306 -0.07 1.49 -1.08
N ILE A 307 -0.22 2.72 -1.60
CA ILE A 307 -1.14 3.72 -1.05
C ILE A 307 -2.58 3.17 -1.03
N LEU A 308 -3.03 2.62 -2.16
CA LEU A 308 -4.38 2.06 -2.25
C LEU A 308 -4.60 0.90 -1.28
N ALA A 309 -3.59 0.05 -1.07
CA ALA A 309 -3.64 -1.06 -0.11
C ALA A 309 -3.81 -0.55 1.33
N VAL A 310 -3.09 0.52 1.71
CA VAL A 310 -3.27 1.16 3.02
C VAL A 310 -4.68 1.73 3.17
N GLN A 311 -5.18 2.43 2.16
CA GLN A 311 -6.54 3.00 2.17
C GLN A 311 -7.60 1.89 2.30
N VAL A 312 -7.53 0.86 1.45
CA VAL A 312 -8.44 -0.31 1.50
C VAL A 312 -8.40 -0.98 2.88
N SER A 313 -7.23 -1.09 3.51
CA SER A 313 -7.12 -1.67 4.85
C SER A 313 -7.88 -0.83 5.89
N HIS A 314 -7.73 0.50 5.81
CA HIS A 314 -8.40 1.43 6.70
C HIS A 314 -9.92 1.45 6.51
N ASP A 315 -10.41 1.33 5.28
CA ASP A 315 -11.86 1.42 5.01
C ASP A 315 -12.62 0.13 5.31
N TYR A 316 -12.01 -1.03 5.06
CA TYR A 316 -12.65 -2.33 5.29
C TYR A 316 -12.26 -2.93 6.65
N GLY A 317 -11.36 -2.28 7.40
CA GLY A 317 -10.84 -2.79 8.68
C GLY A 317 -10.05 -4.09 8.51
N ILE A 318 -9.47 -4.34 7.33
CA ILE A 318 -8.72 -5.57 7.05
C ILE A 318 -7.25 -5.42 7.38
N ASP A 319 -6.60 -6.54 7.67
CA ASP A 319 -5.18 -6.58 7.98
C ASP A 319 -4.35 -6.00 6.82
N PRO A 320 -3.50 -4.97 7.08
CA PRO A 320 -2.74 -4.31 6.04
C PRO A 320 -1.66 -5.21 5.43
N VAL A 321 -1.07 -6.12 6.22
CA VAL A 321 -0.05 -7.06 5.71
C VAL A 321 -0.67 -7.98 4.67
N PHE A 322 -1.92 -8.42 4.84
CA PHE A 322 -2.63 -9.19 3.82
C PHE A 322 -2.73 -8.44 2.48
N CYS A 323 -3.15 -7.17 2.47
CA CYS A 323 -3.27 -6.37 1.24
C CYS A 323 -1.92 -6.17 0.55
N LEU A 324 -0.89 -5.85 1.35
CA LEU A 324 0.45 -5.54 0.85
C LEU A 324 1.20 -6.78 0.39
N SER A 325 1.05 -7.90 1.10
CA SER A 325 1.62 -9.18 0.68
C SER A 325 0.94 -9.68 -0.60
N PHE A 326 -0.37 -9.51 -0.76
CA PHE A 326 -1.06 -9.79 -2.02
C PHE A 326 -0.51 -8.96 -3.18
N GLN A 327 -0.37 -7.64 -3.00
CA GLN A 327 0.24 -6.78 -4.01
C GLN A 327 1.65 -7.26 -4.37
N THR A 328 2.49 -7.47 -3.36
CA THR A 328 3.90 -7.83 -3.54
C THR A 328 4.03 -9.19 -4.21
N LEU A 329 3.22 -10.16 -3.80
CA LEU A 329 3.18 -11.49 -4.39
C LEU A 329 2.88 -11.43 -5.88
N VAL A 330 1.81 -10.74 -6.28
CA VAL A 330 1.44 -10.61 -7.69
C VAL A 330 2.53 -9.91 -8.50
N CYS A 331 3.08 -8.80 -7.99
CA CYS A 331 4.09 -8.04 -8.71
C CYS A 331 5.41 -8.81 -8.84
N VAL A 332 5.90 -9.43 -7.77
CA VAL A 332 7.16 -10.19 -7.78
C VAL A 332 7.01 -11.48 -8.59
N ALA A 333 5.87 -12.17 -8.52
CA ALA A 333 5.61 -13.34 -9.36
C ALA A 333 5.54 -12.97 -10.85
N ALA A 334 4.85 -11.88 -11.19
CA ALA A 334 4.79 -11.38 -12.56
C ALA A 334 6.19 -10.95 -13.06
N GLN A 335 6.98 -10.28 -12.22
CA GLN A 335 8.36 -9.92 -12.53
C GLN A 335 9.24 -11.16 -12.76
N GLY A 336 9.10 -12.20 -11.94
CA GLY A 336 9.81 -13.47 -12.11
C GLY A 336 9.44 -14.21 -13.39
N LEU A 337 8.13 -14.25 -13.72
CA LEU A 337 7.66 -14.80 -14.98
C LEU A 337 8.22 -14.03 -16.18
N GLY A 338 8.21 -12.69 -16.10
CA GLY A 338 8.82 -11.84 -17.12
C GLY A 338 10.32 -12.08 -17.26
N TYR A 339 11.03 -12.22 -16.15
CA TYR A 339 12.46 -12.54 -16.15
C TYR A 339 12.75 -13.88 -16.82
N LEU A 340 11.97 -14.92 -16.52
CA LEU A 340 12.11 -16.25 -17.11
C LEU A 340 11.81 -16.24 -18.62
N LEU A 341 10.75 -15.54 -19.05
CA LEU A 341 10.44 -15.41 -20.47
C LEU A 341 11.48 -14.55 -21.21
N GLY A 342 12.02 -13.54 -20.54
CA GLY A 342 13.17 -12.77 -21.04
C GLY A 342 14.39 -13.66 -21.29
N ALA A 343 14.61 -14.67 -20.45
CA ALA A 343 15.70 -15.64 -20.62
C ALA A 343 15.57 -16.51 -21.88
N LEU A 344 14.36 -16.64 -22.43
CA LEU A 344 14.11 -17.34 -23.69
C LEU A 344 14.28 -16.46 -24.92
N ALA A 345 14.46 -15.15 -24.76
CA ALA A 345 14.60 -14.22 -25.89
C ALA A 345 15.76 -14.54 -26.85
N PRO A 346 16.95 -15.00 -26.38
CA PRO A 346 18.04 -15.40 -27.27
C PRO A 346 17.70 -16.58 -28.20
N CYS A 347 16.75 -17.44 -27.82
CA CYS A 347 16.29 -18.56 -28.67
C CYS A 347 15.62 -18.09 -29.96
N GLY A 348 15.16 -16.82 -30.02
CA GLY A 348 14.62 -16.23 -31.24
C GLY A 348 15.63 -16.20 -32.39
N THR A 349 16.93 -16.16 -32.08
CA THR A 349 17.98 -16.15 -33.11
C THR A 349 18.03 -17.44 -33.93
N ALA A 350 17.55 -18.56 -33.37
CA ALA A 350 17.40 -19.81 -34.12
C ALA A 350 16.29 -19.76 -35.20
N PHE A 351 15.41 -18.76 -35.13
CA PHE A 351 14.29 -18.53 -36.06
C PHE A 351 14.47 -17.22 -36.87
N ASP A 352 15.68 -16.65 -36.93
CA ASP A 352 15.96 -15.34 -37.54
C ASP A 352 15.13 -14.17 -36.95
N VAL A 353 14.69 -14.31 -35.69
CA VAL A 353 13.97 -13.27 -34.95
C VAL A 353 14.89 -12.59 -33.95
N SER A 354 14.91 -11.26 -33.94
CA SER A 354 15.73 -10.52 -32.96
C SER A 354 15.23 -10.77 -31.53
N PRO A 355 16.12 -10.89 -30.52
CA PRO A 355 15.71 -11.06 -29.12
C PRO A 355 14.79 -9.93 -28.62
N TYR A 356 14.98 -8.72 -29.13
CA TYR A 356 14.12 -7.57 -28.86
C TYR A 356 12.69 -7.78 -29.40
N ALA A 357 12.53 -8.37 -30.59
CA ALA A 357 11.21 -8.71 -31.14
C ALA A 357 10.50 -9.79 -30.31
N VAL A 358 11.23 -10.80 -29.83
CA VAL A 358 10.65 -11.82 -28.93
C VAL A 358 10.12 -11.16 -27.65
N ILE A 359 10.88 -10.22 -27.08
CA ILE A 359 10.48 -9.51 -25.86
C ILE A 359 9.30 -8.58 -26.10
N ALA A 360 9.31 -7.82 -27.20
CA ALA A 360 8.19 -6.97 -27.59
C ALA A 360 6.91 -7.79 -27.76
N LEU A 361 6.98 -8.92 -28.47
CA LEU A 361 5.83 -9.80 -28.70
C LEU A 361 5.32 -10.39 -27.38
N GLY A 362 6.21 -10.98 -26.56
CA GLY A 362 5.82 -11.55 -25.27
C GLY A 362 5.20 -10.51 -24.33
N SER A 363 5.77 -9.31 -24.31
CA SER A 363 5.27 -8.16 -23.56
C SER A 363 3.86 -7.74 -23.98
N VAL A 364 3.63 -7.58 -25.29
CA VAL A 364 2.33 -7.20 -25.84
C VAL A 364 1.28 -8.30 -25.60
N CYS A 365 1.64 -9.57 -25.79
CA CYS A 365 0.76 -10.71 -25.50
C CYS A 365 0.34 -10.74 -24.02
N PHE A 366 1.27 -10.52 -23.09
CA PHE A 366 0.95 -10.48 -21.66
C PHE A 366 0.05 -9.29 -21.31
N LEU A 367 0.34 -8.11 -21.87
CA LEU A 367 -0.46 -6.91 -21.64
C LEU A 367 -1.89 -7.07 -22.18
N ALA A 368 -2.03 -7.71 -23.35
CA ALA A 368 -3.32 -8.09 -23.93
C ALA A 368 -4.07 -9.11 -23.06
N LEU A 369 -3.36 -10.11 -22.50
CA LEU A 369 -3.94 -11.08 -21.57
C LEU A 369 -4.48 -10.41 -20.30
N VAL A 370 -3.74 -9.47 -19.72
CA VAL A 370 -4.19 -8.70 -18.53
C VAL A 370 -5.41 -7.85 -18.86
N LEU A 371 -5.43 -7.19 -20.01
CA LEU A 371 -6.61 -6.43 -20.47
C LEU A 371 -7.82 -7.32 -20.70
N TYR A 372 -7.63 -8.47 -21.34
CA TYR A 372 -8.69 -9.45 -21.55
C TYR A 372 -9.20 -9.98 -20.20
N GLY A 373 -8.30 -10.40 -19.29
CA GLY A 373 -8.68 -10.92 -17.98
C GLY A 373 -9.41 -9.91 -17.09
N THR A 374 -9.04 -8.63 -17.16
CA THR A 374 -9.70 -7.60 -16.35
C THR A 374 -11.08 -7.17 -16.89
N ARG A 375 -11.30 -7.28 -18.22
CA ARG A 375 -12.53 -6.83 -18.90
C ARG A 375 -13.49 -7.94 -19.30
N ALA A 376 -13.00 -9.02 -19.90
CA ALA A 376 -13.82 -10.10 -20.45
C ALA A 376 -14.42 -11.02 -19.38
N LEU A 377 -13.75 -11.18 -18.22
CA LEU A 377 -14.28 -12.00 -17.11
C LEU A 377 -15.43 -11.31 -16.35
N HIS A 378 -15.62 -9.98 -16.51
CA HIS A 378 -16.68 -9.25 -15.81
C HIS A 378 -17.35 -8.17 -16.68
N PRO A 379 -18.09 -8.57 -17.74
CA PRO A 379 -18.76 -7.62 -18.64
C PRO A 379 -19.96 -6.91 -17.99
N SER A 380 -20.55 -7.44 -16.90
CA SER A 380 -21.83 -6.95 -16.35
C SER A 380 -21.75 -6.04 -15.11
N ARG A 381 -20.57 -5.83 -14.52
CA ARG A 381 -20.41 -4.92 -13.38
C ARG A 381 -19.54 -3.73 -13.75
N SER A 382 -20.17 -2.57 -13.86
CA SER A 382 -19.53 -1.23 -13.87
C SER A 382 -18.91 -0.88 -12.51
N GLU A 383 -18.27 -1.83 -11.82
CA GLU A 383 -17.46 -1.52 -10.65
C GLU A 383 -16.18 -0.85 -11.16
N THR A 384 -16.26 0.48 -11.28
CA THR A 384 -15.11 1.35 -11.51
C THR A 384 -14.07 1.06 -10.43
N SER A 385 -12.84 0.74 -10.85
CA SER A 385 -11.72 0.53 -9.91
C SER A 385 -11.65 1.69 -8.93
N ARG A 386 -11.44 1.37 -7.65
CA ARG A 386 -11.45 2.34 -6.57
C ARG A 386 -10.43 3.46 -6.83
N PRO A 387 -10.83 4.75 -6.74
CA PRO A 387 -9.88 5.84 -6.86
C PRO A 387 -8.97 5.89 -5.63
N ILE A 388 -7.72 6.26 -5.85
CA ILE A 388 -6.83 6.72 -4.79
C ILE A 388 -7.24 8.14 -4.45
N GLU A 389 -7.50 8.40 -3.17
CA GLU A 389 -7.96 9.70 -2.70
C GLU A 389 -7.00 10.30 -1.68
N PHE A 390 -6.52 11.51 -1.95
CA PHE A 390 -5.83 12.34 -0.97
C PHE A 390 -6.77 13.48 -0.58
N LEU A 391 -7.27 13.44 0.65
CA LEU A 391 -8.18 14.44 1.20
C LEU A 391 -7.38 15.66 1.66
N SER A 392 -7.74 16.87 1.22
CA SER A 392 -6.97 18.07 1.53
C SER A 392 -7.01 18.38 3.02
N LEU A 393 -5.82 18.51 3.60
CA LEU A 393 -5.60 18.90 5.00
C LEU A 393 -5.95 20.36 5.29
N ALA A 394 -6.16 21.15 4.22
CA ALA A 394 -6.43 22.58 4.29
C ALA A 394 -7.86 22.93 4.71
N ARG A 395 -8.71 21.96 5.10
CA ARG A 395 -10.03 22.26 5.65
C ARG A 395 -9.91 22.64 7.13
N THR A 396 -9.27 23.78 7.35
CA THR A 396 -9.43 24.52 8.60
C THR A 396 -10.87 25.01 8.65
N ARG A 397 -11.43 24.86 9.83
CA ARG A 397 -12.67 25.42 10.38
C ARG A 397 -12.83 26.92 10.05
N GLU A 398 -13.25 27.25 8.83
CA GLU A 398 -13.78 28.57 8.48
C GLU A 398 -15.20 28.35 7.97
N GLY A 399 -16.17 28.60 8.85
CA GLY A 399 -17.59 28.34 8.58
C GLY A 399 -18.44 28.03 9.82
N ALA A 400 -17.85 27.88 11.01
CA ALA A 400 -18.58 28.08 12.26
C ALA A 400 -18.67 29.59 12.49
N THR A 401 -19.61 30.23 11.80
CA THR A 401 -20.15 31.50 12.27
C THR A 401 -21.00 31.14 13.48
N ASP A 402 -20.55 31.54 14.67
CA ASP A 402 -21.39 31.60 15.85
C ASP A 402 -22.66 32.39 15.51
N PRO A 403 -23.86 31.79 15.59
CA PRO A 403 -25.07 32.57 15.68
C PRO A 403 -25.38 32.83 17.15
N ALA A 404 -25.56 34.11 17.45
CA ALA A 404 -26.19 34.65 18.66
C ALA A 404 -25.32 34.85 19.91
N SER A 405 -24.53 35.93 19.88
CA SER A 405 -24.52 36.87 21.00
C SER A 405 -25.64 37.90 20.80
N ASP A 406 -26.79 37.70 21.45
CA ASP A 406 -27.58 38.79 22.03
C ASP A 406 -28.74 38.23 22.88
N GLY A 407 -28.91 38.75 24.10
CA GLY A 407 -30.08 38.46 24.94
C GLY A 407 -29.73 38.03 26.37
N ALA A 408 -29.51 39.02 27.24
CA ALA A 408 -29.38 38.88 28.68
C ALA A 408 -30.66 38.34 29.36
N ILE A 409 -30.50 37.47 30.36
CA ILE A 409 -31.27 37.48 31.63
C ILE A 409 -30.33 37.02 32.76
N ASP A 410 -30.24 37.87 33.78
CA ASP A 410 -29.57 37.72 35.07
C ASP A 410 -30.31 36.72 35.98
N LEU A 411 -29.62 36.11 36.95
CA LEU A 411 -30.09 35.79 38.32
C LEU A 411 -29.12 34.82 39.05
N ASP A 412 -28.31 35.41 39.93
CA ASP A 412 -27.96 35.03 41.30
C ASP A 412 -27.35 33.65 41.68
N ALA A 413 -26.08 33.75 42.08
CA ALA A 413 -25.48 33.42 43.39
C ALA A 413 -25.43 31.99 43.98
N ASP A 414 -24.18 31.66 44.41
CA ASP A 414 -23.71 30.78 45.48
C ASP A 414 -24.13 29.29 45.51
N ASP A 415 -23.15 28.37 45.39
CA ASP A 415 -22.46 27.84 46.58
C ASP A 415 -21.41 26.75 46.24
N ALA A 416 -20.35 26.74 47.06
CA ALA A 416 -19.55 25.61 47.53
C ALA A 416 -18.75 24.70 46.56
N ILE A 417 -17.43 24.79 46.75
CA ILE A 417 -16.42 23.75 46.50
C ILE A 417 -16.64 22.57 47.46
N ALA A 418 -16.63 21.33 46.95
CA ALA A 418 -15.89 20.15 47.44
C ALA A 418 -16.64 18.82 47.24
N GLU A 419 -15.85 17.78 46.92
CA GLU A 419 -16.18 16.33 47.01
C GLU A 419 -17.17 15.83 45.94
N GLU A 420 -16.92 14.79 45.15
CA GLU A 420 -16.35 13.49 45.48
C GLU A 420 -16.01 12.74 44.17
N ALA A 421 -15.00 11.89 44.21
CA ALA A 421 -14.57 11.06 43.11
C ALA A 421 -15.44 9.78 43.02
N LEU A 422 -16.24 9.62 41.96
CA LEU A 422 -16.55 8.36 41.24
C LEU A 422 -17.64 8.60 40.16
N GLY A 423 -17.48 8.01 38.97
CA GLY A 423 -18.48 8.02 37.86
C GLY A 423 -18.11 9.01 36.73
N ASP A 424 -18.30 8.78 35.43
CA ASP A 424 -18.99 7.75 34.66
C ASP A 424 -18.36 7.73 33.25
N ALA A 425 -18.45 6.60 32.54
CA ALA A 425 -18.13 6.55 31.12
C ALA A 425 -19.02 7.57 30.38
N GLU A 426 -18.38 8.46 29.64
CA GLU A 426 -19.00 9.54 28.84
C GLU A 426 -20.16 8.97 28.00
N GLN A 427 -21.40 9.12 28.48
CA GLN A 427 -22.57 8.74 27.70
C GLN A 427 -22.67 9.74 26.54
N PRO A 428 -22.73 9.28 25.28
CA PRO A 428 -22.92 10.19 24.15
C PRO A 428 -24.21 10.99 24.34
N HIS A 429 -24.09 12.31 24.42
CA HIS A 429 -25.21 13.22 24.53
C HIS A 429 -25.88 13.35 23.16
N TYR A 430 -27.05 12.73 22.99
CA TYR A 430 -27.84 12.84 21.77
C TYR A 430 -28.85 13.98 21.91
N GLU A 431 -28.74 15.02 21.07
CA GLU A 431 -29.67 16.17 21.06
C GLU A 431 -31.12 15.79 20.67
N ASP A 432 -31.36 14.59 20.11
CA ASP A 432 -32.65 14.18 19.53
C ASP A 432 -32.86 12.65 19.63
N LYS A 433 -34.06 12.20 20.03
CA LYS A 433 -34.47 10.78 20.07
C LYS A 433 -34.29 10.08 18.72
N THR A 434 -34.41 10.83 17.63
CA THR A 434 -34.21 10.30 16.26
C THR A 434 -32.75 9.97 15.97
N ALA A 435 -31.81 10.77 16.48
CA ALA A 435 -30.38 10.55 16.30
C ALA A 435 -29.91 9.30 17.05
N LEU A 436 -30.41 9.09 18.28
CA LEU A 436 -30.16 7.88 19.06
C LEU A 436 -30.62 6.61 18.32
N ARG A 437 -31.85 6.62 17.77
CA ARG A 437 -32.37 5.48 16.98
C ARG A 437 -31.51 5.18 15.76
N CYS A 438 -31.07 6.23 15.07
CA CYS A 438 -30.20 6.09 13.91
C CYS A 438 -28.83 5.50 14.28
N ASP A 439 -28.26 5.88 15.43
CA ASP A 439 -27.01 5.31 15.93
C ASP A 439 -27.16 3.84 16.31
N LEU A 440 -28.25 3.46 16.99
CA LEU A 440 -28.54 2.06 17.35
C LEU A 440 -28.70 1.16 16.12
N ILE A 441 -29.44 1.63 15.11
CA ILE A 441 -29.57 0.96 13.81
C ILE A 441 -28.19 0.88 13.14
N GLY A 442 -27.42 1.97 13.21
CA GLY A 442 -26.06 2.05 12.68
C GLY A 442 -25.14 0.97 13.23
N ARG A 443 -25.14 0.78 14.55
CA ARG A 443 -24.36 -0.27 15.23
C ARG A 443 -24.83 -1.67 14.85
N LYS A 444 -26.14 -1.92 14.79
CA LYS A 444 -26.68 -3.25 14.46
C LYS A 444 -26.40 -3.67 13.02
N TYR A 445 -26.48 -2.75 12.08
CA TYR A 445 -26.32 -3.02 10.64
C TYR A 445 -24.95 -2.62 10.08
N ALA A 446 -23.97 -2.32 10.95
CA ALA A 446 -22.62 -1.89 10.58
C ALA A 446 -22.61 -0.77 9.52
N LEU A 447 -23.46 0.24 9.74
CA LEU A 447 -23.49 1.43 8.91
C LEU A 447 -22.27 2.29 9.21
N SER A 448 -21.72 2.91 8.17
CA SER A 448 -20.69 3.94 8.34
C SER A 448 -21.27 5.19 8.98
N GLN A 449 -20.45 5.99 9.65
CA GLN A 449 -20.89 7.24 10.27
C GLN A 449 -21.64 8.15 9.29
N ARG A 450 -21.17 8.18 8.04
CA ARG A 450 -21.80 8.99 6.98
C ARG A 450 -23.16 8.45 6.54
N GLU A 451 -23.35 7.14 6.57
CA GLU A 451 -24.67 6.52 6.31
C GLU A 451 -25.64 6.81 7.46
N ILE A 452 -25.16 6.85 8.71
CA ILE A 452 -25.96 7.22 9.89
C ILE A 452 -26.39 8.68 9.83
N GLU A 453 -25.48 9.60 9.50
CA GLU A 453 -25.78 11.03 9.31
C GLU A 453 -26.81 11.26 8.20
N VAL A 454 -26.62 10.60 7.04
CA VAL A 454 -27.58 10.68 5.93
C VAL A 454 -28.93 10.09 6.34
N MET A 455 -28.94 8.96 7.06
CA MET A 455 -30.17 8.33 7.57
C MET A 455 -30.92 9.26 8.53
N ALA A 456 -30.23 9.92 9.47
CA ALA A 456 -30.82 10.86 10.41
C ALA A 456 -31.47 12.06 9.72
N LEU A 457 -30.81 12.63 8.70
CA LEU A 457 -31.37 13.76 7.94
C LEU A 457 -32.55 13.35 7.06
N VAL A 458 -32.52 12.13 6.50
CA VAL A 458 -33.66 11.57 5.75
C VAL A 458 -34.85 11.32 6.69
N ALA A 459 -34.60 10.85 7.91
CA ALA A 459 -35.60 10.65 8.95
C ALA A 459 -36.26 11.96 9.40
N ARG A 460 -35.50 13.07 9.37
CA ARG A 460 -36.01 14.43 9.62
C ARG A 460 -36.76 15.05 8.43
N GLY A 461 -36.96 14.30 7.35
CA GLY A 461 -37.71 14.75 6.18
C GLY A 461 -36.94 15.67 5.23
N ARG A 462 -35.61 15.81 5.39
CA ARG A 462 -34.80 16.63 4.49
C ARG A 462 -34.79 16.06 3.06
N THR A 463 -34.74 16.96 2.07
CA THR A 463 -34.60 16.58 0.66
C THR A 463 -33.15 16.23 0.33
N ILE A 464 -32.90 15.50 -0.77
CA ILE A 464 -31.54 15.13 -1.19
C ILE A 464 -30.64 16.37 -1.36
N SER A 465 -31.18 17.44 -1.96
CA SER A 465 -30.45 18.70 -2.15
C SER A 465 -30.16 19.40 -0.81
N SER A 466 -31.12 19.41 0.13
CA SER A 466 -30.89 19.94 1.47
C SER A 466 -29.83 19.15 2.24
N ILE A 467 -29.84 17.82 2.13
CA ILE A 467 -28.83 16.94 2.76
C ILE A 467 -27.46 17.19 2.14
N ALA A 468 -27.40 17.36 0.81
CA ALA A 468 -26.17 17.65 0.09
C ALA A 468 -25.54 18.97 0.58
N THR A 469 -26.37 20.02 0.76
CA THR A 469 -25.93 21.30 1.33
C THR A 469 -25.50 21.17 2.79
N GLU A 470 -26.32 20.54 3.64
CA GLU A 470 -26.08 20.40 5.08
C GLU A 470 -24.82 19.56 5.38
N LEU A 471 -24.57 18.52 4.58
CA LEU A 471 -23.41 17.67 4.70
C LEU A 471 -22.23 18.12 3.82
N PHE A 472 -22.35 19.20 3.07
CA PHE A 472 -21.33 19.73 2.14
C PHE A 472 -20.79 18.67 1.15
N ILE A 473 -21.69 17.91 0.52
CA ILE A 473 -21.40 16.87 -0.49
C ILE A 473 -22.29 17.07 -1.73
N SER A 474 -22.02 16.35 -2.83
CA SER A 474 -22.88 16.43 -4.02
C SER A 474 -24.16 15.60 -3.87
N ASP A 475 -25.24 15.96 -4.57
CA ASP A 475 -26.47 15.18 -4.66
C ASP A 475 -26.22 13.72 -5.06
N ASN A 476 -25.25 13.48 -5.95
CA ASN A 476 -24.86 12.14 -6.38
C ASN A 476 -24.18 11.35 -5.26
N THR A 477 -23.43 12.04 -4.39
CA THR A 477 -22.82 11.45 -3.19
C THR A 477 -23.92 11.07 -2.18
N VAL A 478 -24.92 11.92 -1.96
CA VAL A 478 -26.08 11.61 -1.11
C VAL A 478 -26.85 10.39 -1.65
N LYS A 479 -27.13 10.35 -2.96
CA LYS A 479 -27.77 9.19 -3.62
C LYS A 479 -26.95 7.91 -3.47
N THR A 480 -25.63 8.02 -3.51
CA THR A 480 -24.73 6.88 -3.31
C THR A 480 -24.79 6.36 -1.87
N HIS A 481 -24.76 7.25 -0.87
CA HIS A 481 -24.94 6.87 0.53
C HIS A 481 -26.31 6.26 0.78
N LEU A 482 -27.39 6.83 0.23
CA LEU A 482 -28.74 6.27 0.30
C LEU A 482 -28.85 4.87 -0.33
N ARG A 483 -28.22 4.65 -1.49
CA ARG A 483 -28.21 3.33 -2.13
C ARG A 483 -27.51 2.28 -1.28
N ARG A 484 -26.34 2.63 -0.71
CA ARG A 484 -25.59 1.72 0.17
C ARG A 484 -26.34 1.46 1.48
N LEU A 485 -26.95 2.50 2.06
CA LEU A 485 -27.83 2.41 3.22
C LEU A 485 -28.98 1.43 2.97
N TYR A 486 -29.73 1.60 1.88
CA TYR A 486 -30.84 0.71 1.51
C TYR A 486 -30.40 -0.73 1.27
N GLN A 487 -29.23 -0.94 0.66
CA GLN A 487 -28.67 -2.27 0.48
C GLN A 487 -28.28 -2.92 1.81
N LYS A 488 -27.68 -2.18 2.73
CA LYS A 488 -27.26 -2.69 4.05
C LYS A 488 -28.46 -2.97 4.99
N LEU A 489 -29.53 -2.21 4.84
CA LEU A 489 -30.76 -2.37 5.62
C LEU A 489 -31.76 -3.36 4.98
N ASP A 490 -31.47 -3.84 3.76
CA ASP A 490 -32.36 -4.66 2.94
C ASP A 490 -33.75 -4.02 2.72
N ILE A 491 -33.72 -2.73 2.37
CA ILE A 491 -34.91 -1.89 2.19
C ILE A 491 -34.99 -1.40 0.76
N HIS A 492 -36.21 -1.34 0.21
CA HIS A 492 -36.45 -0.92 -1.17
C HIS A 492 -37.23 0.39 -1.29
N LYS A 493 -37.88 0.85 -0.22
CA LYS A 493 -38.67 2.08 -0.20
C LYS A 493 -38.31 3.00 0.95
N LYS A 494 -38.41 4.31 0.71
CA LYS A 494 -38.23 5.33 1.76
C LYS A 494 -39.17 5.11 2.96
N GLN A 495 -40.39 4.63 2.72
CA GLN A 495 -41.37 4.32 3.78
C GLN A 495 -40.92 3.18 4.71
N GLU A 496 -40.26 2.16 4.17
CA GLU A 496 -39.71 1.05 4.95
C GLU A 496 -38.55 1.53 5.85
N LEU A 497 -37.74 2.48 5.39
CA LEU A 497 -36.71 3.12 6.24
C LEU A 497 -37.35 3.84 7.44
N PHE A 498 -38.43 4.60 7.22
CA PHE A 498 -39.16 5.25 8.31
C PHE A 498 -39.78 4.23 9.27
N ALA A 499 -40.36 3.14 8.75
CA ALA A 499 -40.93 2.07 9.56
C ALA A 499 -39.85 1.41 10.44
N LEU A 500 -38.66 1.14 9.89
CA LEU A 500 -37.53 0.59 10.64
C LEU A 500 -37.05 1.55 11.73
N ILE A 501 -36.90 2.85 11.45
CA ILE A 501 -36.46 3.82 12.46
C ILE A 501 -37.50 3.93 13.60
N ASN A 502 -38.79 3.85 13.26
CA ASN A 502 -39.87 3.88 14.24
C ASN A 502 -40.08 2.55 14.97
N SER A 503 -39.55 1.43 14.49
CA SER A 503 -39.63 0.14 15.20
C SER A 503 -38.60 0.02 16.33
N TYR A 504 -37.64 0.95 16.43
CA TYR A 504 -36.68 1.08 17.54
C TYR A 504 -37.25 1.95 18.66
N VAL A 505 -38.57 1.89 18.85
CA VAL A 505 -39.26 2.45 20.00
C VAL A 505 -39.28 1.36 21.06
N ASP A 506 -38.34 1.44 22.00
CA ASP A 506 -38.52 1.15 23.43
C ASP A 506 -37.30 1.69 24.20
#